data_AF-A0A350NT02-F1
#
_entry.id   AF-A0A350NT02-F1
#
_cell.length_a   1.000
_cell.length_b   1.000
_cell.length_c   1.000
_cell.angle_alpha   90.00
_cell.angle_beta   90.00
_cell.angle_gamma   90.00
#
_symmetry.space_group_name_H-M   'P 1'
#
loop_
_entity.id
_entity.type
_entity.pdbx_description
1 polymer ?
#
loop_
_entity_poly.entity_id
_entity_poly.type
_entity_poly.pdbx_seq_one_letter_code
_entity_poly.pdbx_strand_id
1 'polypeptide(L)'
;MLIKIRRYNDKAGYSDDFHRICDFLIRINQAGVITPHFLWARWAWQFGPYMSMEHVSSIGIAEDNGKIVGLVTYEYDLGEAYFCIDHDYNFLKPHLMDYAIQNLSFEGKLRIALPDGDLG
;
A
#
# COMPACT_ATOMS: atom_id res chain seq x y z
N MET A 1 19.39 -4.00 -9.77
CA MET A 1 18.35 -3.29 -9.01
C MET A 1 17.76 -4.29 -8.03
N LEU A 2 17.82 -4.04 -6.72
CA LEU A 2 17.31 -4.97 -5.72
C LEU A 2 16.08 -4.33 -5.07
N ILE A 3 14.92 -4.60 -5.64
CA ILE A 3 13.66 -4.16 -5.04
C ILE A 3 13.35 -5.07 -3.87
N LYS A 4 13.05 -4.47 -2.72
CA LYS A 4 12.70 -5.19 -1.50
C LYS A 4 11.26 -4.86 -1.12
N ILE A 5 10.44 -5.88 -0.90
CA ILE A 5 9.14 -5.71 -0.24
C ILE A 5 9.38 -5.98 1.25
N ARG A 6 9.10 -4.99 2.10
CA ARG A 6 9.21 -5.10 3.55
C ARG A 6 7.88 -4.78 4.22
N ARG A 7 7.76 -5.24 5.46
CA ARG A 7 6.66 -4.86 6.35
C ARG A 7 6.78 -3.40 6.78
N TYR A 8 5.63 -2.77 6.95
CA TYR A 8 5.50 -1.54 7.72
C TYR A 8 5.95 -1.79 9.16
N ASN A 9 6.58 -0.81 9.80
CA ASN A 9 7.09 -0.97 11.16
C ASN A 9 5.97 -1.25 12.18
N ASP A 10 6.30 -1.87 13.30
CA ASP A 10 5.34 -2.23 14.36
C ASP A 10 4.93 -1.05 15.26
N LYS A 11 5.27 0.19 14.88
CA LYS A 11 4.90 1.37 15.67
C LYS A 11 3.54 1.90 15.22
N ALA A 12 2.59 1.89 16.15
CA ALA A 12 1.28 2.49 15.95
C ALA A 12 1.38 4.02 15.78
N GLY A 13 0.44 4.59 15.04
CA GLY A 13 0.32 6.04 14.82
C GLY A 13 1.20 6.58 13.70
N TYR A 14 1.57 7.85 13.79
CA TYR A 14 2.31 8.59 12.76
C TYR A 14 3.81 8.28 12.80
N SER A 15 4.17 7.04 12.45
CA SER A 15 5.57 6.60 12.40
C SER A 15 6.34 7.19 11.20
N ASP A 16 7.65 6.95 11.13
CA ASP A 16 8.45 7.32 9.96
C ASP A 16 7.90 6.70 8.66
N ASP A 17 7.39 5.47 8.71
CA ASP A 17 6.76 4.84 7.53
C ASP A 17 5.44 5.53 7.15
N PHE A 18 4.67 6.03 8.13
CA PHE A 18 3.47 6.81 7.84
C PHE A 18 3.83 8.05 6.99
N HIS A 19 4.83 8.81 7.43
CA HIS A 19 5.27 10.01 6.72
C HIS A 19 5.86 9.70 5.35
N ARG A 20 6.71 8.66 5.25
CA ARG A 20 7.30 8.25 3.97
C ARG A 20 6.25 7.75 2.96
N ILE A 21 5.17 7.12 3.43
CA ILE A 21 4.05 6.74 2.57
C ILE A 21 3.26 7.96 2.11
N CYS A 22 3.01 8.95 2.98
CA CYS A 22 2.42 10.23 2.55
C CYS A 22 3.25 10.87 1.43
N ASP A 23 4.56 10.97 1.60
CA ASP A 23 5.47 11.54 0.61
C ASP A 23 5.46 10.75 -0.71
N PHE A 24 5.43 9.41 -0.62
CA PHE A 24 5.27 8.54 -1.78
C PHE A 24 3.97 8.81 -2.54
N LEU A 25 2.83 8.84 -1.85
CA LEU A 25 1.52 9.05 -2.46
C LEU A 25 1.39 10.44 -3.09
N ILE A 26 1.98 11.47 -2.48
CA ILE A 26 2.08 12.81 -3.06
C ILE A 26 2.92 12.75 -4.34
N ARG A 27 4.12 12.17 -4.26
CA ARG A 27 5.10 12.12 -5.37
C ARG A 27 4.55 11.43 -6.61
N ILE A 28 3.95 10.25 -6.47
CA ILE A 28 3.45 9.49 -7.64
C ILE A 28 2.26 10.15 -8.32
N ASN A 29 1.52 11.00 -7.60
CA ASN A 29 0.37 11.73 -8.14
C ASN A 29 0.70 13.18 -8.54
N GLN A 30 1.96 13.62 -8.40
CA GLN A 30 2.33 15.03 -8.57
C GLN A 30 2.22 15.51 -10.03
N ALA A 31 2.60 14.67 -11.00
CA ALA A 31 2.53 15.00 -12.43
C ALA A 31 1.13 14.76 -13.04
N GLY A 32 0.27 14.06 -12.31
CA GLY A 32 -1.08 13.67 -12.70
C GLY A 32 -1.62 12.65 -11.70
N VAL A 33 -2.92 12.71 -11.42
CA VAL A 33 -3.55 11.79 -10.47
C VAL A 33 -3.67 10.40 -11.10
N ILE A 34 -2.86 9.45 -10.62
CA ILE A 34 -2.81 8.07 -11.12
C ILE A 34 -3.45 7.07 -10.13
N THR A 35 -3.56 7.42 -8.86
CA THR A 35 -4.29 6.64 -7.84
C THR A 35 -5.45 7.46 -7.26
N PRO A 36 -6.44 7.88 -8.07
CA PRO A 36 -7.50 8.80 -7.62
C PRO A 36 -8.31 8.27 -6.44
N HIS A 37 -8.41 6.94 -6.33
CA HIS A 37 -9.14 6.29 -5.24
C HIS A 37 -8.30 6.13 -3.97
N PHE A 38 -6.99 6.38 -4.00
CA PHE A 38 -6.11 6.19 -2.84
C PHE A 38 -4.99 7.22 -2.85
N LEU A 39 -5.33 8.43 -2.41
CA LEU A 39 -4.41 9.56 -2.23
C LEU A 39 -3.84 9.59 -0.80
N TRP A 40 -2.83 10.43 -0.57
CA TRP A 40 -2.26 10.67 0.76
C TRP A 40 -3.33 11.04 1.81
N ALA A 41 -4.39 11.75 1.40
CA ALA A 41 -5.48 12.12 2.28
C ALA A 41 -6.29 10.91 2.76
N ARG A 42 -6.51 9.89 1.90
CA ARG A 42 -7.16 8.64 2.29
C ARG A 42 -6.29 7.83 3.24
N TRP A 43 -4.98 7.78 2.96
CA TRP A 43 -3.98 7.19 3.86
C TRP A 43 -3.96 7.88 5.24
N ALA A 44 -4.02 9.20 5.30
CA ALA A 44 -4.07 9.91 6.57
C ALA A 44 -5.40 9.68 7.32
N TRP A 45 -6.51 9.63 6.58
CA TRP A 45 -7.84 9.37 7.14
C TRP A 45 -7.98 7.94 7.70
N GLN A 46 -7.48 6.92 7.00
CA GLN A 46 -7.58 5.53 7.46
C GLN A 46 -6.83 5.30 8.78
N PHE A 47 -5.65 5.93 8.95
CA PHE A 47 -4.82 5.84 10.18
C PHE A 47 -5.46 6.53 11.39
N GLY A 48 -6.63 7.17 11.22
CA GLY A 48 -7.47 7.65 12.31
C GLY A 48 -8.20 6.50 13.03
N PRO A 49 -9.48 6.67 13.44
CA PRO A 49 -10.20 5.70 14.26
C PRO A 49 -10.72 4.46 13.49
N TYR A 50 -10.41 4.32 12.20
CA TYR A 50 -11.09 3.37 11.32
C TYR A 50 -10.27 2.14 10.97
N MET A 51 -8.94 2.22 11.00
CA MET A 51 -8.05 1.09 10.73
C MET A 51 -7.74 0.31 12.01
N SER A 52 -7.77 -1.02 11.92
CA SER A 52 -7.23 -1.89 12.98
C SER A 52 -5.72 -1.74 13.08
N MET A 53 -5.22 -1.07 14.12
CA MET A 53 -3.77 -0.92 14.35
C MET A 53 -3.08 -2.25 14.71
N GLU A 54 -3.83 -3.31 15.01
CA GLU A 54 -3.30 -4.64 15.34
C GLU A 54 -2.51 -5.26 14.18
N HIS A 55 -2.92 -4.96 12.94
CA HIS A 55 -2.36 -5.58 11.75
C HIS A 55 -1.47 -4.63 10.94
N VAL A 56 -1.04 -3.50 11.51
CA VAL A 56 -0.27 -2.48 10.78
C VAL A 56 1.01 -3.05 10.17
N SER A 57 1.65 -4.02 10.85
CA SER A 57 2.83 -4.73 10.35
C SER A 57 2.58 -5.63 9.14
N SER A 58 1.33 -5.91 8.78
CA SER A 58 0.97 -6.66 7.57
C SER A 58 1.02 -5.80 6.31
N ILE A 59 1.02 -4.47 6.42
CA ILE A 59 1.17 -3.54 5.29
C ILE A 59 2.52 -3.79 4.61
N GLY A 60 2.52 -3.87 3.28
CA GLY A 60 3.70 -4.09 2.46
C GLY A 60 4.19 -2.82 1.79
N ILE A 61 5.49 -2.56 1.89
CA ILE A 61 6.17 -1.41 1.29
C ILE A 61 7.24 -1.95 0.34
N ALA A 62 7.12 -1.64 -0.95
CA ALA A 62 8.16 -1.91 -1.93
C ALA A 62 9.13 -0.74 -2.00
N GLU A 63 10.42 -1.04 -1.80
CA GLU A 63 11.51 -0.07 -1.81
C GLU A 63 12.56 -0.42 -2.86
N ASP A 64 13.02 0.61 -3.57
CA ASP A 64 14.20 0.57 -4.43
C ASP A 64 15.24 1.55 -3.89
N ASN A 65 16.35 1.04 -3.37
CA ASN A 65 17.39 1.85 -2.70
C ASN A 65 16.85 2.86 -1.67
N GLY A 66 15.89 2.44 -0.85
CA GLY A 66 15.28 3.28 0.19
C GLY A 66 14.19 4.25 -0.31
N LYS A 67 13.95 4.33 -1.62
CA LYS A 67 12.80 5.04 -2.18
C LYS A 67 11.59 4.11 -2.20
N ILE A 68 10.47 4.54 -1.61
CA ILE A 68 9.20 3.81 -1.74
C ILE A 68 8.69 3.95 -3.17
N VAL A 69 8.42 2.81 -3.80
CA VAL A 69 7.94 2.69 -5.19
C VAL A 69 6.63 1.91 -5.28
N GLY A 70 6.21 1.28 -4.18
CA GLY A 70 4.92 0.60 -4.10
C GLY A 70 4.44 0.43 -2.67
N LEU A 71 3.12 0.34 -2.52
CA LEU A 71 2.40 0.14 -1.28
C LEU A 71 1.30 -0.89 -1.52
N VAL A 72 1.14 -1.79 -0.56
CA VAL A 72 -0.03 -2.66 -0.44
C VAL A 72 -0.56 -2.60 1.00
N THR A 73 -1.82 -2.22 1.15
CA THR A 73 -2.45 -1.96 2.46
C THR A 73 -3.89 -2.45 2.49
N TYR A 74 -4.42 -2.69 3.68
CA TYR A 74 -5.86 -2.75 3.95
C TYR A 74 -6.34 -1.35 4.36
N GLU A 75 -7.67 -1.16 4.52
CA GLU A 75 -8.25 0.10 4.97
C GLU A 75 -8.87 -0.03 6.37
N TYR A 76 -9.77 -0.99 6.58
CA TYR A 76 -10.39 -1.29 7.87
C TYR A 76 -9.66 -2.42 8.60
N ASP A 77 -9.61 -3.61 7.99
CA ASP A 77 -9.04 -4.83 8.58
C ASP A 77 -8.56 -5.79 7.47
N LEU A 78 -7.99 -6.93 7.84
CA LEU A 78 -7.61 -8.00 6.90
C LEU A 78 -8.80 -8.49 6.08
N GLY A 79 -8.51 -9.05 4.89
CA GLY A 79 -9.49 -9.52 3.92
C GLY A 79 -9.78 -8.53 2.79
N GLU A 80 -9.09 -7.38 2.79
CA GLU A 80 -9.08 -6.42 1.70
C GLU A 80 -7.67 -5.89 1.40
N ALA A 81 -7.43 -5.54 0.13
CA ALA A 81 -6.18 -4.95 -0.30
C ALA A 81 -6.39 -3.81 -1.30
N TYR A 82 -5.62 -2.76 -1.09
CA TYR A 82 -5.44 -1.61 -1.95
C TYR A 82 -3.96 -1.51 -2.35
N PHE A 83 -3.75 -1.10 -3.60
CA PHE A 83 -2.42 -1.02 -4.19
C PHE A 83 -2.16 0.41 -4.68
N CYS A 84 -0.98 0.93 -4.39
CA CYS A 84 -0.47 2.16 -4.97
C CYS A 84 0.94 1.89 -5.48
N ILE A 85 1.17 2.06 -6.77
CA ILE A 85 2.45 1.70 -7.40
C ILE A 85 2.89 2.88 -8.27
N ASP A 86 4.16 3.22 -8.18
CA ASP A 86 4.80 4.16 -9.08
C ASP A 86 4.69 3.63 -10.52
N HIS A 87 4.33 4.48 -11.49
CA HIS A 87 4.01 4.05 -12.85
C HIS A 87 5.18 3.28 -13.50
N ASP A 88 6.41 3.73 -13.26
CA ASP A 88 7.64 3.10 -13.78
C ASP A 88 7.90 1.71 -13.16
N TYR A 89 7.19 1.37 -12.10
CA TYR A 89 7.32 0.12 -11.33
C TYR A 89 6.08 -0.78 -11.45
N ASN A 90 5.22 -0.57 -12.44
CA ASN A 90 4.01 -1.39 -12.67
C ASN A 90 4.29 -2.90 -12.78
N PHE A 91 5.50 -3.31 -13.18
CA PHE A 91 5.93 -4.71 -13.18
C PHE A 91 5.96 -5.35 -11.77
N LEU A 92 5.85 -4.57 -10.70
CA LEU A 92 5.72 -5.05 -9.32
C LEU A 92 4.31 -5.51 -8.96
N LYS A 93 3.28 -5.23 -9.77
CA LYS A 93 1.89 -5.63 -9.49
C LYS A 93 1.76 -7.10 -9.06
N PRO A 94 2.31 -8.10 -9.78
CA PRO A 94 2.21 -9.50 -9.37
C PRO A 94 2.88 -9.79 -8.02
N HIS A 95 4.04 -9.20 -7.76
CA HIS A 95 4.80 -9.42 -6.52
C HIS A 95 4.07 -8.83 -5.30
N LEU A 96 3.46 -7.65 -5.47
CA LEU A 96 2.62 -7.04 -4.43
C LEU A 96 1.33 -7.83 -4.23
N MET A 97 0.75 -8.39 -5.29
CA MET A 97 -0.40 -9.29 -5.21
C MET A 97 -0.09 -10.53 -4.36
N ASP A 98 1.03 -11.20 -4.64
CA ASP A 98 1.48 -12.36 -3.88
C ASP A 98 1.69 -12.01 -2.40
N TYR A 99 2.29 -10.85 -2.14
CA TYR A 99 2.46 -10.34 -0.78
C TYR A 99 1.11 -10.12 -0.08
N ALA A 100 0.14 -9.53 -0.77
CA ALA A 100 -1.20 -9.28 -0.25
C ALA A 100 -1.91 -10.59 0.11
N ILE A 101 -1.86 -11.59 -0.77
CA ILE A 101 -2.46 -12.90 -0.52
C ILE A 101 -1.85 -13.54 0.73
N GLN A 102 -0.53 -13.41 0.93
CA GLN A 102 0.16 -14.01 2.06
C GLN A 102 -0.07 -13.29 3.40
N ASN A 103 -0.24 -11.96 3.40
CA ASN A 103 -0.22 -11.16 4.63
C ASN A 103 -1.53 -10.41 4.93
N LEU A 104 -2.38 -10.20 3.93
CA LEU A 104 -3.64 -9.45 4.04
C LEU A 104 -4.90 -10.32 3.90
N SER A 105 -4.77 -11.62 3.59
CA SER A 105 -5.93 -12.51 3.52
C SER A 105 -6.56 -12.74 4.89
N PHE A 106 -7.88 -12.82 4.92
CA PHE A 106 -8.67 -13.21 6.09
C PHE A 106 -9.48 -14.46 5.74
N GLU A 107 -9.34 -15.52 6.55
CA GLU A 107 -9.97 -16.83 6.30
C GLU A 107 -9.74 -17.37 4.87
N GLY A 108 -8.54 -17.15 4.33
CA GLY A 108 -8.16 -17.58 2.97
C GLY A 108 -8.83 -16.80 1.84
N LYS A 109 -9.47 -15.67 2.15
CA LYS A 109 -10.10 -14.78 1.17
C LYS A 109 -9.44 -13.42 1.18
N LEU A 110 -9.36 -12.80 0.00
CA LEU A 110 -8.88 -11.44 -0.17
C LEU A 110 -9.73 -10.73 -1.22
N ARG A 111 -10.30 -9.58 -0.85
CA ARG A 111 -10.97 -8.67 -1.77
C ARG A 111 -9.96 -7.64 -2.26
N ILE A 112 -9.82 -7.50 -3.57
CA ILE A 112 -8.88 -6.54 -4.14
C ILE A 112 -9.66 -5.46 -4.86
N ALA A 113 -9.42 -4.21 -4.48
CA ALA A 113 -9.96 -3.06 -5.19
C ALA A 113 -9.03 -2.71 -6.35
N LEU A 114 -9.50 -2.92 -7.58
CA LEU A 114 -8.80 -2.52 -8.80
C LEU A 114 -9.53 -1.34 -9.44
N PRO A 115 -8.81 -0.34 -9.98
CA PRO A 115 -9.39 0.63 -10.90
C PRO A 115 -9.99 -0.06 -12.13
N ASP A 116 -10.99 0.57 -12.73
CA ASP A 116 -11.53 0.11 -14.02
C ASP A 116 -10.41 0.06 -15.07
N GLY A 117 -10.27 -1.09 -15.76
CA GLY A 117 -9.25 -1.30 -16.80
C GLY A 117 -7.97 -2.01 -16.34
N ASP A 118 -7.80 -2.29 -15.05
CA ASP A 118 -6.62 -2.99 -14.50
C ASP A 118 -6.68 -4.54 -14.63
N LEU A 119 -7.69 -5.06 -15.35
CA LEU A 119 -7.90 -6.49 -15.63
C LEU A 119 -7.27 -6.97 -16.97
N GLY A 120 -6.45 -6.13 -17.60
CA GLY A 120 -5.84 -6.37 -18.92
C GLY A 120 -4.41 -6.86 -18.87
#